data_AF-A0A2K8XFJ3-F1
#
_entry.id   AF-A0A2K8XFJ3-F1
#
_cell.length_a   1.000
_cell.length_b   1.000
_cell.length_c   1.000
_cell.angle_alpha   90.00
_cell.angle_beta   90.00
_cell.angle_gamma   90.00
#
_symmetry.space_group_name_H-M   'P 1'
#
loop_
_entity.id
_entity.type
_entity.pdbx_description
1 polymer ?
#
loop_
_entity_poly.entity_id
_entity_poly.type
_entity_poly.pdbx_seq_one_letter_code
_entity_poly.pdbx_strand_id
1 'polypeptide(L)' 'MVKIWITATVLFLIITFIFWKLTIGHFKKDYNNKMWILSGTRTFYWQGSLLISGGATVLVIFLLKAINIFSF' A
#
# COMPACT_ATOMS: atom_id res chain seq x y z
N MET A 1 4.38 -12.88 18.54
CA MET A 1 3.38 -11.80 18.38
C MET A 1 4.00 -10.47 17.96
N VAL A 2 4.66 -9.70 18.86
CA VAL A 2 5.17 -8.34 18.55
C VAL A 2 6.07 -8.26 17.30
N LYS A 3 6.96 -9.24 17.09
CA LYS A 3 7.83 -9.29 15.90
C LYS A 3 7.05 -9.37 14.58
N ILE A 4 5.93 -10.09 14.55
CA ILE A 4 5.09 -10.23 13.35
C ILE A 4 4.39 -8.90 13.05
N TRP A 5 3.90 -8.22 14.08
CA TRP A 5 3.27 -6.90 13.92
C TRP A 5 4.25 -5.86 13.39
N ILE A 6 5.48 -5.81 13.93
CA ILE A 6 6.52 -4.90 13.44
C ILE A 6 6.84 -5.20 11.96
N THR A 7 7.03 -6.47 11.60
CA THR A 7 7.33 -6.83 10.22
C THR A 7 6.17 -6.49 9.28
N ALA A 8 4.92 -6.74 9.70
CA ALA A 8 3.74 -6.39 8.92
C ALA A 8 3.62 -4.87 8.69
N THR A 9 3.88 -4.05 9.71
CA THR A 9 3.88 -2.59 9.59
C THR A 9 4.97 -2.09 8.65
N VAL A 10 6.20 -2.62 8.77
CA VAL A 10 7.31 -2.25 7.87
C VAL A 10 6.98 -2.64 6.44
N LEU A 11 6.46 -3.85 6.23
CA LEU A 11 6.09 -4.35 4.92
C LEU A 11 4.98 -3.51 4.27
N PHE A 12 3.96 -3.15 5.05
CA PHE A 12 2.88 -2.28 4.62
C PHE A 12 3.38 -0.90 4.18
N LEU A 13 4.30 -0.29 4.95
CA LEU A 13 4.90 1.00 4.60
C LEU A 13 5.72 0.91 3.32
N ILE A 14 6.51 -0.15 3.14
CA ILE A 14 7.30 -0.38 1.92
C ILE A 14 6.39 -0.54 0.70
N ILE A 15 5.36 -1.39 0.80
CA ILE A 15 4.40 -1.63 -0.29
C ILE A 15 3.67 -0.33 -0.64
N THR A 16 3.20 0.42 0.37
CA THR A 16 2.52 1.70 0.18
C THR A 16 3.43 2.71 -0.50
N PHE A 17 4.71 2.78 -0.10
CA PHE A 17 5.68 3.69 -0.71
C PHE A 17 5.97 3.34 -2.18
N ILE A 18 6.15 2.05 -2.49
CA ILE A 18 6.36 1.58 -3.86
C ILE A 18 5.12 1.87 -4.71
N PHE A 19 3.93 1.52 -4.21
CA PHE A 19 2.67 1.75 -4.89
C PHE A 19 2.46 3.25 -5.17
N TRP A 20 2.69 4.08 -4.17
CA TRP A 20 2.62 5.54 -4.29
C TRP A 20 3.56 6.07 -5.36
N LYS A 21 4.85 5.69 -5.31
CA LYS A 21 5.87 6.15 -6.26
C LYS A 21 5.54 5.77 -7.71
N LEU A 22 5.00 4.57 -7.93
CA LEU A 22 4.63 4.10 -9.27
C LEU A 22 3.35 4.76 -9.80
N THR A 23 2.35 4.94 -8.94
CA THR A 23 1.02 5.38 -9.38
C THR A 23 0.85 6.90 -9.36
N ILE A 24 1.58 7.64 -8.51
CA ILE A 24 1.38 9.10 -8.39
C ILE A 24 1.62 9.85 -9.69
N GLY A 25 2.60 9.42 -10.51
CA GLY A 25 2.87 10.06 -11.81
C GLY A 25 1.73 9.86 -12.80
N HIS A 26 1.13 8.66 -12.82
CA HIS A 26 0.00 8.33 -13.69
C HIS A 26 -1.28 9.06 -13.24
N PHE A 27 -1.59 8.98 -11.95
CA PHE A 27 -2.76 9.64 -11.37
C PHE A 27 -2.70 11.17 -11.49
N LYS A 28 -1.52 11.79 -11.34
CA LYS A 28 -1.36 13.24 -11.54
C LYS A 28 -1.52 13.67 -13.00
N LYS A 29 -1.27 12.76 -13.96
CA LYS A 29 -1.45 12.99 -15.38
C LYS A 29 -2.92 12.84 -15.80
N ASP A 30 -3.61 11.82 -15.28
CA ASP A 30 -5.01 11.53 -15.60
C ASP A 30 -5.99 12.46 -14.87
N TYR A 31 -5.75 12.73 -13.59
CA TYR A 31 -6.44 13.79 -12.87
C TYR A 31 -5.74 15.12 -13.16
N ASN A 32 -6.06 15.71 -14.31
CA ASN A 32 -5.67 17.05 -14.74
C ASN A 32 -5.44 17.97 -13.53
N ASN A 33 -4.31 18.69 -13.44
CA ASN A 33 -3.79 19.35 -12.22
C ASN A 33 -4.85 20.03 -11.31
N LYS A 34 -5.93 20.59 -11.89
CA LYS A 34 -7.06 21.20 -11.16
C LYS A 34 -7.85 20.20 -10.29
N MET A 35 -8.01 18.96 -10.73
CA MET A 35 -8.79 17.91 -10.07
C MET A 35 -7.98 17.20 -8.98
N TRP A 36 -6.66 17.09 -9.14
CA TRP A 36 -5.75 16.60 -8.10
C TRP A 36 -5.64 17.56 -6.89
N ILE A 37 -5.83 18.87 -7.13
CA ILE A 37 -5.86 19.90 -6.07
C ILE A 37 -7.11 19.76 -5.18
N LEU A 38 -8.21 19.21 -5.69
CA LEU A 38 -9.37 18.89 -4.86
C LEU A 38 -8.98 17.78 -3.87
N SER A 39 -9.04 18.11 -2.58
CA SER A 39 -8.68 17.20 -1.49
C SER A 39 -9.44 15.88 -1.53
N GLY A 40 -10.69 15.87 -2.03
CA GLY A 40 -11.51 14.66 -2.17
C GLY A 40 -10.91 13.61 -3.09
N THR A 41 -10.39 14.01 -4.26
CA THR A 41 -9.78 13.11 -5.24
C THR A 41 -8.47 12.52 -4.72
N ARG A 42 -7.69 13.33 -3.99
CA ARG A 42 -6.48 12.89 -3.29
C ARG A 42 -6.81 11.89 -2.18
N THR A 43 -7.86 12.13 -1.41
CA THR A 43 -8.33 11.20 -0.36
C THR A 43 -8.78 9.88 -0.95
N PHE A 44 -9.53 9.90 -2.06
CA PHE A 44 -9.98 8.68 -2.75
C PHE A 44 -8.80 7.85 -3.25
N TYR A 45 -7.78 8.52 -3.83
CA TYR A 45 -6.53 7.87 -4.20
C TYR A 45 -5.82 7.22 -3.00
N TRP A 46 -5.69 7.93 -1.88
CA TRP A 46 -5.06 7.37 -0.68
C TRP A 46 -5.88 6.22 -0.08
N GLN A 47 -7.21 6.28 -0.08
CA GLN A 47 -8.05 5.17 0.37
C GLN A 47 -7.82 3.91 -0.48
N GLY A 48 -7.81 4.05 -1.81
CA GLY A 48 -7.50 2.93 -2.71
C GLY A 48 -6.07 2.41 -2.52
N SER A 49 -5.09 3.31 -2.39
CA SER A 49 -3.69 2.96 -2.14
C SER A 49 -3.52 2.18 -0.85
N LEU A 50 -4.17 2.59 0.24
CA LEU A 50 -4.12 1.91 1.53
C LEU A 50 -4.81 0.54 1.46
N LEU A 51 -5.95 0.43 0.77
CA LEU A 51 -6.68 -0.83 0.61
C LEU A 51 -5.84 -1.85 -0.17
N ILE A 52 -5.29 -1.45 -1.31
CA ILE A 52 -4.44 -2.31 -2.15
C ILE A 52 -3.17 -2.70 -1.40
N SER A 53 -2.52 -1.75 -0.73
CA SER A 53 -1.31 -2.02 0.04
C SER A 53 -1.58 -2.94 1.24
N GLY A 54 -2.74 -2.81 1.88
CA GLY A 54 -3.18 -3.69 2.97
C GLY A 54 -3.41 -5.11 2.47
N GLY A 55 -4.16 -5.27 1.39
CA GLY A 55 -4.39 -6.57 0.75
C GLY A 55 -3.08 -7.24 0.29
N ALA A 56 -2.19 -6.47 -0.34
CA ALA A 56 -0.87 -6.95 -0.75
C ALA A 56 -0.01 -7.37 0.46
N THR A 57 -0.05 -6.62 1.56
CA THR A 57 0.66 -6.97 2.81
C THR A 57 0.17 -8.31 3.36
N VAL A 58 -1.15 -8.51 3.44
CA VAL A 58 -1.74 -9.78 3.89
C VAL A 58 -1.32 -10.94 2.98
N LEU A 59 -1.38 -10.75 1.65
CA LEU A 59 -0.95 -11.76 0.69
C LEU A 59 0.52 -12.13 0.87
N VAL A 60 1.42 -11.15 1.02
CA VAL A 60 2.85 -11.43 1.23
C VAL A 60 3.10 -12.15 2.55
N ILE A 61 2.43 -11.77 3.64
CA ILE A 61 2.55 -12.48 4.92
C ILE A 61 2.07 -13.94 4.79
N PHE A 62 0.97 -14.18 4.07
CA PHE A 62 0.48 -15.53 3.79
C PHE A 62 1.46 -16.35 2.94
N LEU A 63 2.10 -15.73 1.94
CA LEU A 63 3.13 -16.38 1.14
C LEU A 63 4.35 -16.73 1.98
N LEU A 64 4.82 -15.81 2.83
CA LEU A 64 5.94 -16.04 3.75
C LEU A 64 5.64 -17.14 4.76
N LYS A 65 4.38 -17.27 5.19
CA LYS A 65 3.91 -18.42 5.98
C LYS A 65 3.98 -19.72 5.17
N ALA A 66 3.52 -19.71 3.92
CA ALA A 66 3.49 -20.90 3.07
C ALA A 66 4.90 -21.49 2.82
N ILE A 67 5.93 -20.65 2.82
CA ILE A 67 7.34 -21.07 2.69
C ILE A 67 8.04 -21.26 4.05
N ASN A 68 7.28 -21.38 5.15
CA ASN A 68 7.78 -21.58 6.52
C ASN A 68 8.75 -20.51 7.06
N ILE A 69 8.79 -19.32 6.45
CA ILE A 69 9.56 -18.18 7.00
C ILE A 69 8.83 -17.58 8.21
N PHE A 70 7.50 -17.56 8.18
CA PHE A 70 6.68 -17.21 9.35
C PHE A 70 5.91 -18.43 9.86
N SER A 71 6.21 -18.87 11.07
CA SER A 71 5.35 -19.76 11.86
C SER A 71 4.43 -18.90 12.72
N PHE A 72 3.12 -19.00 12.52
CA PHE A 72 2.13 -18.41 13.43
C PHE A 72 1.96 -19.29 14.66
#